data_AF-A0A9D4F8X8-F1
#
_entry.id   AF-A0A9D4F8X8-F1
#
_cell.length_a   1.000
_cell.length_b   1.000
_cell.length_c   1.000
_cell.angle_alpha   90.00
_cell.angle_beta   90.00
_cell.angle_gamma   90.00
#
_symmetry.space_group_name_H-M   'P 1'
#
loop_
_entity.id
_entity.type
_entity.pdbx_description
1 polymer ?
#
loop_
_entity_poly.entity_id
_entity_poly.type
_entity_poly.pdbx_seq_one_letter_code
_entity_poly.pdbx_strand_id
1 'polypeptide(L)'
;MDVYVEASRILQTVLSKRASIKTQVYSSLIQNKKALYAVVCEVLKNAPILKQIAGQCEGFLRDKQLKHDEHLALVLLYEHMFGRGVRGRFKVFMARHKTGLHAACERLKIEAGPTVSA
;
A
#
# COMPACT_ATOMS: atom_id res chain seq x y z
N MET A 1 9.95 14.62 -5.23
CA MET A 1 8.62 13.98 -5.21
C MET A 1 8.75 12.66 -4.49
N ASP A 2 7.85 12.33 -3.58
CA ASP A 2 7.93 11.08 -2.80
C ASP A 2 7.46 9.91 -3.68
N VAL A 3 8.23 8.82 -3.72
CA VAL A 3 7.96 7.65 -4.57
C VAL A 3 6.60 7.02 -4.24
N TYR A 4 6.18 7.07 -2.97
CA TYR A 4 4.92 6.48 -2.53
C TYR A 4 3.71 7.31 -2.98
N VAL A 5 3.86 8.64 -2.97
CA VAL A 5 2.82 9.56 -3.46
C VAL A 5 2.69 9.49 -4.98
N GLU A 6 3.79 9.32 -5.69
CA GLU A 6 3.73 9.09 -7.13
C GLU A 6 3.11 7.74 -7.47
N ALA A 7 3.47 6.68 -6.73
CA ALA A 7 2.84 5.37 -6.89
C ALA A 7 1.33 5.42 -6.65
N SER A 8 0.85 6.15 -5.63
CA SER A 8 -0.58 6.28 -5.36
C SER A 8 -1.34 6.98 -6.49
N ARG A 9 -0.76 8.03 -7.07
CA ARG A 9 -1.32 8.73 -8.25
C ARG A 9 -1.42 7.84 -9.48
N ILE A 10 -0.36 7.06 -9.75
CA ILE A 10 -0.37 6.09 -10.84
C ILE A 10 -1.44 5.03 -10.59
N LEU A 11 -1.51 4.50 -9.36
CA LEU A 11 -2.50 3.50 -8.95
C LEU A 11 -3.94 4.01 -9.17
N GLN A 12 -4.22 5.24 -8.74
CA GLN A 12 -5.51 5.89 -8.92
C GLN A 12 -5.89 6.01 -10.40
N THR A 13 -4.94 6.40 -11.26
CA THR A 13 -5.17 6.59 -12.69
C THR A 13 -5.40 5.25 -13.41
N VAL A 14 -4.64 4.22 -13.05
CA VAL A 14 -4.74 2.88 -13.61
C VAL A 14 -6.04 2.20 -13.18
N LEU A 15 -6.41 2.28 -11.90
CA LEU A 15 -7.67 1.73 -11.40
C LEU A 15 -8.89 2.44 -11.97
N SER A 16 -8.76 3.74 -12.28
CA SER A 16 -9.79 4.51 -12.98
C SER A 16 -9.88 4.17 -14.49
N LYS A 17 -9.15 3.15 -14.97
CA LYS A 17 -9.04 2.71 -16.38
C LYS A 17 -8.63 3.83 -17.35
N ARG A 18 -7.97 4.89 -16.87
CA ARG A 18 -7.62 6.06 -17.70
C ARG A 18 -6.28 5.93 -18.41
N ALA A 19 -5.38 5.06 -17.95
CA ALA A 19 -4.07 4.88 -18.55
C ALA A 19 -3.43 3.54 -18.21
N SER A 20 -2.45 3.12 -19.01
CA SER A 20 -1.63 1.94 -18.71
C SER A 20 -0.51 2.27 -17.71
N ILE A 21 -0.17 1.31 -16.85
CA ILE A 21 0.89 1.44 -15.83
C ILE A 21 2.21 1.87 -16.48
N LYS A 22 2.56 1.26 -17.61
CA LYS A 22 3.80 1.55 -18.34
C LYS A 22 3.87 3.02 -18.75
N THR A 23 2.83 3.56 -19.39
CA THR A 23 2.82 4.97 -19.83
C THR A 23 2.99 5.92 -18.65
N GLN A 24 2.28 5.67 -17.55
CA GLN A 24 2.30 6.50 -16.35
C GLN A 24 3.67 6.47 -15.64
N VAL A 25 4.28 5.29 -15.48
CA VAL A 25 5.60 5.15 -14.86
C VAL A 25 6.68 5.83 -15.70
N TYR A 26 6.64 5.68 -17.02
CA TYR A 26 7.63 6.31 -17.90
C TYR A 26 7.47 7.83 -17.99
N SER A 27 6.25 8.34 -17.80
CA SER A 27 5.95 9.77 -17.67
C SER A 27 6.30 10.35 -16.29
N SER A 28 6.58 9.52 -15.28
CA SER A 28 6.91 9.99 -13.93
C SER A 28 8.31 10.61 -13.87
N LEU A 29 8.49 11.54 -12.93
CA LEU A 29 9.77 12.20 -12.64
C LEU A 29 10.68 11.36 -11.72
N ILE A 30 10.25 10.15 -11.32
CA ILE A 30 11.03 9.27 -10.43
C ILE A 30 12.14 8.59 -11.23
N GLN A 31 13.39 8.73 -10.74
CA GLN A 31 14.56 8.13 -11.39
C GLN A 31 14.46 6.60 -11.50
N ASN A 32 14.00 5.93 -10.43
CA ASN A 32 13.90 4.48 -10.41
C ASN A 32 12.55 3.98 -10.94
N LYS A 33 12.36 4.11 -12.26
CA LYS A 33 11.14 3.68 -12.98
C LYS A 33 10.84 2.19 -12.80
N LYS A 34 11.87 1.34 -12.78
CA LYS A 34 11.71 -0.11 -12.59
C LYS A 34 11.12 -0.46 -11.23
N ALA A 35 11.65 0.14 -10.16
CA ALA A 35 11.11 -0.08 -8.81
C ALA A 35 9.68 0.44 -8.69
N LEU A 36 9.38 1.62 -9.26
CA LEU A 36 8.03 2.18 -9.27
C LEU A 36 7.04 1.27 -10.00
N TYR A 37 7.42 0.76 -11.17
CA TYR A 37 6.60 -0.19 -11.93
C TYR A 37 6.31 -1.47 -11.12
N ALA A 38 7.35 -2.06 -10.52
CA ALA A 38 7.21 -3.27 -9.72
C ALA A 38 6.26 -3.06 -8.54
N VAL A 39 6.45 -1.99 -7.75
CA VAL A 39 5.60 -1.69 -6.60
C VAL A 39 4.14 -1.49 -7.04
N VAL A 40 3.88 -0.74 -8.10
CA VAL A 40 2.49 -0.53 -8.58
C VAL A 40 1.85 -1.86 -9.01
N CYS A 41 2.56 -2.71 -9.76
CA CYS A 41 2.05 -4.02 -10.17
C CYS A 41 1.75 -4.93 -8.98
N GLU A 42 2.65 -4.98 -8.00
CA GLU A 42 2.48 -5.82 -6.82
C GLU A 42 1.35 -5.34 -5.91
N VAL A 43 1.22 -4.01 -5.72
CA VAL A 43 0.11 -3.41 -4.96
C VAL A 43 -1.22 -3.71 -5.64
N LEU A 44 -1.31 -3.62 -6.98
CA LEU A 44 -2.53 -3.98 -7.71
C LEU A 44 -2.89 -5.45 -7.56
N LYS A 45 -1.90 -6.34 -7.64
CA LYS A 45 -2.09 -7.79 -7.49
C LYS A 45 -2.62 -8.14 -6.09
N ASN A 46 -2.11 -7.47 -5.06
CA ASN A 46 -2.49 -7.70 -3.66
C ASN A 46 -3.58 -6.75 -3.15
N ALA A 47 -4.14 -5.88 -4.01
CA ALA A 47 -5.13 -4.88 -3.66
C ALA A 47 -6.32 -5.40 -2.82
N PRO A 48 -6.95 -6.56 -3.13
CA PRO A 48 -8.08 -7.04 -2.32
C PRO A 48 -7.70 -7.31 -0.86
N ILE A 49 -6.58 -7.99 -0.63
CA ILE A 49 -6.09 -8.31 0.73
C ILE A 49 -5.64 -7.05 1.45
N LEU A 50 -4.92 -6.15 0.76
CA LEU A 50 -4.48 -4.88 1.33
C LEU A 50 -5.66 -4.00 1.74
N LYS A 51 -6.75 -3.98 0.96
CA LYS A 51 -7.99 -3.27 1.29
C LYS A 51 -8.70 -3.88 2.50
N GLN A 52 -8.73 -5.21 2.63
CA GLN A 52 -9.29 -5.87 3.82
C GLN A 52 -8.52 -5.48 5.09
N ILE A 53 -7.18 -5.55 5.04
CA ILE A 53 -6.32 -5.16 6.17
C ILE A 53 -6.53 -3.68 6.53
N ALA A 54 -6.53 -2.80 5.52
CA ALA A 54 -6.74 -1.38 5.73
C ALA A 54 -8.13 -1.08 6.31
N GLY A 55 -9.17 -1.81 5.87
CA GLY A 55 -10.53 -1.70 6.41
C GLY A 55 -10.65 -2.11 7.87
N GLN A 56 -9.85 -3.08 8.34
CA GLN A 56 -9.77 -3.44 9.75
C GLN A 56 -8.97 -2.45 10.61
N CYS A 57 -8.32 -1.47 9.99
CA CYS A 57 -7.53 -0.42 10.63
C CYS A 57 -8.07 0.97 10.28
N GLU A 58 -9.26 1.32 10.78
CA GLU A 58 -9.82 2.66 10.54
C GLU A 58 -8.90 3.80 10.99
N GLY A 59 -8.18 3.63 12.11
CA GLY A 59 -7.22 4.62 12.60
C GLY A 59 -6.08 4.91 11.64
N PHE A 60 -5.69 3.92 10.83
CA PHE A 60 -4.67 4.08 9.79
C PHE A 60 -5.24 4.89 8.61
N LEU A 61 -6.43 4.54 8.11
CA LEU A 61 -7.07 5.20 6.97
C LEU A 61 -7.51 6.64 7.27
N ARG A 62 -7.88 6.94 8.52
CA ARG A 62 -8.32 8.28 8.95
C ARG A 62 -7.16 9.22 9.29
N ASP A 63 -5.91 8.77 9.23
CA ASP A 63 -4.77 9.61 9.58
C ASP A 63 -4.58 10.75 8.56
N LYS A 64 -4.42 11.98 9.08
CA LYS A 64 -4.22 13.18 8.27
C LYS A 64 -2.97 13.10 7.39
N GLN A 65 -1.97 12.30 7.74
CA GLN A 65 -0.79 12.09 6.91
C GLN A 65 -1.09 11.45 5.55
N LEU A 66 -2.19 10.69 5.44
CA LEU A 66 -2.64 10.11 4.16
C LEU A 66 -3.41 11.10 3.30
N LYS A 67 -3.87 12.23 3.85
CA LYS A 67 -4.71 13.21 3.15
C LYS A 67 -5.95 12.60 2.48
N HIS A 68 -6.54 11.57 3.10
CA HIS A 68 -7.66 10.80 2.54
C HIS A 68 -7.35 10.08 1.22
N ASP A 69 -6.07 9.86 0.89
CA ASP A 69 -5.67 9.04 -0.25
C ASP A 69 -5.59 7.56 0.14
N GLU A 70 -6.64 6.81 -0.14
CA GLU A 70 -6.69 5.37 0.08
C GLU A 70 -5.63 4.61 -0.73
N HIS A 71 -5.26 5.11 -1.91
CA HIS A 71 -4.24 4.46 -2.75
C HIS A 71 -2.86 4.58 -2.12
N LEU A 72 -2.58 5.70 -1.46
CA LEU A 72 -1.34 5.89 -0.70
C LEU A 72 -1.29 4.92 0.49
N ALA A 73 -2.42 4.70 1.16
CA ALA A 73 -2.52 3.73 2.24
C ALA A 73 -2.11 2.32 1.79
N LEU A 74 -2.62 1.88 0.63
CA LEU A 74 -2.31 0.56 0.06
C LEU A 74 -0.83 0.40 -0.29
N VAL A 75 -0.22 1.42 -0.89
CA VAL A 75 1.21 1.40 -1.25
C VAL A 75 2.08 1.30 0.00
N LEU A 76 1.78 2.11 1.02
CA LEU A 76 2.53 2.10 2.28
C LEU A 76 2.37 0.78 3.03
N LEU A 77 1.16 0.21 3.04
CA LEU A 77 0.89 -1.07 3.66
C LEU A 77 1.66 -2.20 2.96
N TYR A 78 1.65 -2.23 1.62
CA TYR A 78 2.42 -3.21 0.86
C TYR A 78 3.91 -3.11 1.15
N GLU A 79 4.48 -1.90 1.13
CA GLU A 79 5.89 -1.68 1.42
C GLU A 79 6.27 -2.02 2.86
N HIS A 80 5.33 -1.90 3.80
CA HIS A 80 5.50 -2.32 5.18
C HIS A 80 5.49 -3.84 5.35
N MET A 81 4.61 -4.55 4.65
CA MET A 81 4.39 -5.98 4.83
C MET A 81 5.27 -6.87 3.94
N PHE A 82 5.42 -6.50 2.68
CA PHE A 82 6.10 -7.30 1.65
C PHE A 82 7.37 -6.62 1.11
N GLY A 83 7.45 -5.30 1.26
CA GLY A 83 8.60 -4.52 0.81
C GLY A 83 9.78 -4.58 1.79
N ARG A 84 10.76 -3.69 1.54
CA ARG A 84 11.93 -3.50 2.42
C ARG A 84 11.66 -2.52 3.58
N GLY A 85 10.40 -2.28 3.88
CA GLY A 85 9.93 -1.30 4.85
C GLY A 85 9.81 0.12 4.27
N VAL A 86 8.86 0.87 4.81
CA VAL A 86 8.58 2.26 4.43
C VAL A 86 9.72 3.19 4.86
N ARG A 87 10.17 4.03 3.92
CA ARG A 87 11.28 4.98 4.11
C ARG A 87 10.79 6.44 4.11
N GLY A 88 11.69 7.36 4.47
CA GLY A 88 11.43 8.79 4.42
C GLY A 88 10.35 9.25 5.40
N ARG A 89 9.53 10.22 4.99
CA ARG A 89 8.55 10.92 5.83
C ARG A 89 7.43 10.02 6.37
N PHE A 90 7.18 8.89 5.73
CA PHE A 90 6.13 7.94 6.13
C PHE A 90 6.62 6.85 7.08
N LYS A 91 7.93 6.80 7.40
CA LYS A 91 8.50 5.83 8.34
C LYS A 91 7.92 6.00 9.75
N VAL A 92 7.88 7.23 10.26
CA VAL A 92 7.33 7.55 11.59
C VAL A 92 5.83 7.29 11.63
N PHE A 93 5.13 7.62 10.55
CA PHE A 93 3.72 7.31 10.37
C PHE A 93 3.46 5.80 10.47
N MET A 94 4.23 4.98 9.74
CA MET A 94 4.09 3.53 9.81
C MET A 94 4.42 2.97 11.18
N ALA A 95 5.45 3.50 11.85
CA ALA A 95 5.81 3.03 13.19
C ALA A 95 4.67 3.22 14.20
N ARG A 96 3.90 4.31 14.10
CA ARG A 96 2.75 4.58 14.99
C ARG A 96 1.60 3.61 14.78
N HIS A 97 1.33 3.23 13.53
CA HIS A 97 0.22 2.35 13.17
C HIS A 97 0.62 0.87 13.08
N LYS A 98 1.92 0.55 13.21
CA LYS A 98 2.48 -0.81 13.08
C LYS A 98 1.75 -1.83 13.94
N THR A 99 1.51 -1.50 15.21
CA THR A 99 0.84 -2.41 16.15
C THR A 99 -0.60 -2.70 15.74
N GLY A 100 -1.33 -1.67 15.28
CA GLY A 100 -2.70 -1.82 14.78
C GLY A 100 -2.76 -2.66 13.51
N LEU A 101 -1.87 -2.39 12.55
CA LEU A 101 -1.75 -3.15 11.30
C LEU A 101 -1.37 -4.61 11.55
N HIS A 102 -0.47 -4.89 12.49
CA HIS A 102 -0.11 -6.25 12.87
C HIS A 102 -1.31 -6.99 13.47
N ALA A 103 -2.04 -6.36 14.41
CA ALA A 103 -3.22 -6.95 15.01
C ALA A 103 -4.34 -7.21 13.97
N ALA A 104 -4.52 -6.34 12.99
CA ALA A 104 -5.44 -6.57 11.87
C ALA A 104 -5.00 -7.76 10.99
N CYS A 105 -3.70 -7.88 10.73
CA CYS A 105 -3.18 -9.03 9.99
C CYS A 105 -3.36 -10.35 10.76
N GLU A 106 -3.21 -10.34 12.08
CA GLU A 106 -3.45 -11.50 12.94
C GLU A 106 -4.94 -11.88 12.95
N ARG A 107 -5.85 -10.90 13.07
CA ARG A 107 -7.29 -11.14 12.96
C ARG A 107 -7.69 -11.76 11.63
N LEU A 108 -7.16 -11.24 10.52
CA LEU A 108 -7.41 -11.79 9.19
C LEU A 108 -6.84 -13.20 9.00
N LYS A 109 -5.70 -13.52 9.62
CA LYS A 109 -5.17 -14.90 9.64
C LYS A 109 -6.10 -15.85 10.39
N ILE A 110 -6.72 -15.39 11.47
CA ILE A 110 -7.67 -16.19 12.26
C ILE A 110 -9.00 -16.35 11.50
N GLU A 111 -9.50 -15.29 10.86
CA GLU A 111 -10.74 -15.32 10.04
C GLU A 111 -10.60 -16.13 8.75
N ALA A 112 -9.41 -16.18 8.15
CA ALA A 112 -9.13 -17.04 6.99
C ALA A 112 -9.11 -18.54 7.35
N GLY A 113 -9.31 -18.88 8.63
CA GLY A 113 -9.34 -20.22 9.16
C GLY A 113 -7.92 -20.76 9.44
N PRO A 114 -7.70 -21.43 10.58
CA PRO A 114 -6.53 -22.27 10.71
C PRO A 114 -6.65 -23.36 9.64
N THR A 115 -5.79 -23.36 8.62
CA THR A 115 -5.48 -24.61 7.94
C THR A 115 -4.79 -25.50 8.98
N VAL A 116 -5.63 -26.28 9.66
CA VAL A 116 -5.39 -27.60 10.24
C VAL A 116 -4.00 -27.77 10.83
N SER A 117 -3.91 -27.56 12.15
CA SER A 117 -3.12 -28.46 12.98
C SER A 117 -3.63 -29.88 12.79
N ALA A 118 -2.81 -30.78 12.27
CA ALA A 118 -2.75 -32.21 12.59
C ALA A 118 -1.51 -32.82 11.92
#